data_AF-A0A939KIW8-F1
#
_entry.id   AF-A0A939KIW8-F1
#
_cell.length_a   1.000
_cell.length_b   1.000
_cell.length_c   1.000
_cell.angle_alpha   90.00
_cell.angle_beta   90.00
_cell.angle_gamma   90.00
#
_symmetry.space_group_name_H-M   'P 1'
#
loop_
_entity.id
_entity.type
_entity.pdbx_description
1 polymer ?
#
loop_
_entity_poly.entity_id
_entity_poly.type
_entity_poly.pdbx_seq_one_letter_code
_entity_poly.pdbx_strand_id
1 'polypeptide(L)'
;MSAERFPSLEGGACTDLAPGVAEKYFNANAHREPFLAKTAKAICARCVIQPQCLEAAMKRTYPDRGVIGGMTASSIRAAKEWDAYDKGLRSNPPKHSRPEMPNYYEPSPASEHAAELRAIADLSFEERVYGIFLDVKKGKYQTLNQAIGEIALIHSQAMEVNHA
;
A
#
# COMPACT_ATOMS: atom_id res chain seq x y z
N MET A 1 -13.08 -25.15 5.48
CA MET A 1 -11.78 -24.51 5.18
C MET A 1 -12.10 -23.12 4.63
N SER A 2 -12.14 -22.11 5.49
CA SER A 2 -12.42 -20.74 5.04
C SER A 2 -11.31 -20.31 4.09
N ALA A 3 -11.66 -19.97 2.85
CA ALA A 3 -10.78 -19.21 1.99
C ALA A 3 -10.43 -17.94 2.76
N GLU A 4 -9.25 -17.90 3.38
CA GLU A 4 -8.75 -16.72 4.09
C GLU A 4 -8.81 -15.60 3.07
N ARG A 5 -9.83 -14.74 3.13
CA ARG A 5 -9.96 -13.60 2.20
C ARG A 5 -8.77 -12.68 2.45
N PHE A 6 -8.25 -12.07 1.40
CA PHE A 6 -7.32 -10.97 1.61
C PHE A 6 -8.10 -9.92 2.44
N PRO A 7 -7.44 -9.14 3.29
CA PRO A 7 -8.08 -7.96 3.86
C PRO A 7 -8.68 -7.14 2.71
N SER A 8 -9.69 -6.30 3.02
CA SER A 8 -10.18 -5.35 2.03
C SER A 8 -8.98 -4.67 1.37
N LEU A 9 -8.89 -4.77 0.04
CA LEU A 9 -7.84 -4.11 -0.73
C LEU A 9 -8.15 -2.63 -0.94
N GLU A 10 -9.26 -2.15 -0.38
CA GLU A 10 -9.61 -0.75 -0.30
C GLU A 10 -8.47 0.04 0.35
N GLY A 11 -7.95 1.02 -0.38
CA GLY A 11 -6.74 1.78 -0.01
C GLY A 11 -5.41 1.11 -0.36
N GLY A 12 -5.41 -0.02 -1.07
CA GLY A 12 -4.20 -0.67 -1.57
C GLY A 12 -3.52 0.13 -2.68
N ALA A 13 -2.28 0.56 -2.49
CA ALA A 13 -1.54 1.25 -3.56
C ALA A 13 -1.39 0.43 -4.86
N CYS A 14 -1.56 -0.90 -4.79
CA CYS A 14 -1.55 -1.77 -5.96
C CYS A 14 -2.88 -1.75 -6.74
N THR A 15 -4.00 -1.35 -6.14
CA THR A 15 -5.30 -1.27 -6.81
C THR A 15 -5.43 -0.05 -7.71
N ASP A 16 -4.65 1.00 -7.42
CA ASP A 16 -4.59 2.23 -8.21
C ASP A 16 -3.77 2.06 -9.51
N LEU A 17 -3.10 0.92 -9.67
CA LEU A 17 -2.33 0.59 -10.86
C LEU A 17 -3.23 -0.08 -11.89
N ALA A 18 -2.97 0.19 -13.18
CA ALA A 18 -3.61 -0.55 -14.26
C ALA A 18 -3.38 -2.07 -14.08
N PRO A 19 -4.37 -2.94 -14.35
CA PRO A 19 -4.30 -4.37 -14.02
C PRO A 19 -3.05 -5.08 -14.54
N GLY A 20 -2.65 -4.83 -15.79
CA GLY A 20 -1.43 -5.44 -16.37
C GLY A 20 -0.12 -4.92 -15.75
N VAL A 21 -0.13 -3.72 -15.17
CA VAL A 21 1.00 -3.14 -14.44
C VAL A 21 1.12 -3.80 -13.07
N ALA A 22 0.00 -3.90 -12.35
CA ALA A 22 -0.05 -4.59 -11.06
C ALA A 22 0.43 -6.05 -11.21
N GLU A 23 -0.06 -6.77 -12.21
CA GLU A 23 0.34 -8.15 -12.47
C GLU A 23 1.85 -8.28 -12.73
N LYS A 24 2.39 -7.43 -13.61
CA LYS A 24 3.81 -7.44 -13.98
C LYS A 24 4.75 -7.30 -12.79
N TYR A 25 4.44 -6.38 -11.86
CA TYR A 25 5.32 -6.10 -10.73
C TYR A 25 5.08 -7.06 -9.56
N PHE A 26 3.82 -7.33 -9.21
CA PHE A 26 3.48 -8.07 -8.00
C PHE A 26 3.57 -9.59 -8.18
N ASN A 27 3.54 -10.11 -9.41
CA ASN A 27 3.79 -11.53 -9.70
C ASN A 27 5.24 -11.84 -10.11
N ALA A 28 6.14 -10.85 -10.10
CA ALA A 28 7.52 -10.99 -10.53
C ALA A 28 8.27 -12.09 -9.75
N ASN A 29 9.09 -12.87 -10.45
CA ASN A 29 10.00 -13.81 -9.82
C ASN A 29 11.24 -13.07 -9.32
N ALA A 30 11.33 -12.81 -8.02
CA ALA A 30 12.41 -12.02 -7.43
C ALA A 30 13.84 -12.49 -7.76
N HIS A 31 14.05 -13.77 -8.11
CA HIS A 31 15.36 -14.28 -8.50
C HIS A 31 15.72 -13.96 -9.95
N ARG A 32 14.74 -13.97 -10.86
CA ARG A 32 14.95 -13.70 -12.30
C ARG A 32 14.71 -12.24 -12.65
N GLU A 33 13.85 -11.57 -11.89
CA GLU A 33 13.32 -10.23 -12.16
C GLU A 33 13.49 -9.34 -10.92
N PRO A 34 14.73 -9.12 -10.43
CA PRO A 34 14.98 -8.43 -9.17
C PRO A 34 14.52 -6.98 -9.20
N PHE A 35 14.58 -6.32 -10.37
CA PHE A 35 14.10 -4.95 -10.53
C PHE A 35 12.59 -4.86 -10.31
N LEU A 36 11.81 -5.73 -10.95
CA LEU A 36 10.34 -5.73 -10.82
C LEU A 36 9.91 -5.99 -9.37
N ALA A 37 10.55 -6.96 -8.72
CA ALA A 37 10.30 -7.26 -7.31
C ALA A 37 10.69 -6.08 -6.39
N LYS A 38 11.80 -5.38 -6.64
CA LYS A 38 12.18 -4.17 -5.89
C LYS A 38 11.15 -3.06 -6.06
N THR A 39 10.65 -2.85 -7.28
CA THR A 39 9.60 -1.85 -7.55
C THR A 39 8.31 -2.19 -6.79
N ALA A 40 7.85 -3.44 -6.84
CA ALA A 40 6.68 -3.87 -6.07
C ALA A 40 6.87 -3.66 -4.56
N LYS A 41 8.06 -3.96 -4.01
CA LYS A 41 8.39 -3.67 -2.61
C LYS A 41 8.30 -2.18 -2.29
N ALA A 42 8.82 -1.32 -3.16
CA ALA A 42 8.76 0.13 -2.97
C ALA A 42 7.32 0.66 -2.98
N ILE A 43 6.46 0.11 -3.84
CA ILE A 43 5.03 0.43 -3.85
C ILE A 43 4.37 -0.02 -2.54
N CYS A 44 4.66 -1.24 -2.07
CA CYS A 44 4.15 -1.72 -0.78
C CYS A 44 4.63 -0.89 0.41
N ALA A 45 5.87 -0.41 0.42
CA ALA A 45 6.46 0.34 1.53
C ALA A 45 5.74 1.67 1.82
N ARG A 46 4.89 2.13 0.90
CA ARG A 46 4.09 3.37 1.04
C ARG A 46 2.58 3.08 1.10
N CYS A 47 2.20 1.81 1.15
CA CYS A 47 0.82 1.38 1.11
C CYS A 47 0.22 1.42 2.52
N VAL A 48 -0.90 2.13 2.70
CA VAL A 48 -1.55 2.28 4.02
C VAL A 48 -2.00 0.93 4.58
N ILE A 49 -2.41 0.01 3.71
CA ILE A 49 -2.84 -1.34 4.11
C ILE A 49 -1.69 -2.36 4.15
N GLN A 50 -0.42 -1.91 4.06
CA GLN A 50 0.73 -2.81 4.08
C GLN A 50 0.75 -3.72 5.32
N PRO A 51 0.53 -3.22 6.55
CA PRO A 51 0.53 -4.07 7.74
C PRO A 51 -0.49 -5.21 7.65
N GLN A 52 -1.71 -4.90 7.23
CA GLN A 52 -2.81 -5.87 7.08
C GLN A 52 -2.50 -6.89 5.99
N CYS A 53 -1.97 -6.43 4.85
CA CYS A 53 -1.55 -7.31 3.76
C CYS A 53 -0.43 -8.27 4.19
N LEU A 54 0.53 -7.79 4.98
CA LEU A 54 1.63 -8.62 5.47
C LEU A 54 1.14 -9.60 6.54
N GLU A 55 0.32 -9.16 7.49
CA GLU A 55 -0.30 -10.04 8.51
C GLU A 55 -1.10 -11.17 7.86
N ALA A 56 -1.92 -10.84 6.86
CA ALA A 56 -2.68 -11.83 6.10
C ALA A 56 -1.76 -12.80 5.34
N ALA A 57 -0.68 -12.30 4.75
CA ALA A 57 0.31 -13.13 4.07
C ALA A 57 1.02 -14.09 5.05
N MET A 58 1.24 -13.67 6.29
CA MET A 58 1.85 -14.49 7.33
C MET A 58 0.92 -15.60 7.85
N LYS A 59 -0.40 -15.43 7.80
CA LYS A 59 -1.37 -16.45 8.24
C LYS A 59 -1.67 -17.53 7.18
N ARG A 60 -1.51 -17.18 5.90
CA ARG A 60 -1.85 -18.06 4.77
C ARG A 60 -0.89 -19.20 4.45
N THR A 61 -1.34 -20.18 3.66
CA THR A 61 -0.45 -21.13 2.99
C THR A 61 0.50 -20.38 2.05
N TYR A 62 1.78 -20.79 2.03
CA TYR A 62 2.86 -20.05 1.38
C TYR A 62 2.53 -19.58 -0.04
N PRO A 63 2.66 -18.28 -0.37
CA PRO A 63 2.58 -17.85 -1.76
C PRO A 63 3.77 -18.43 -2.53
N ASP A 64 3.52 -18.97 -3.73
CA ASP A 64 4.57 -19.57 -4.56
C ASP A 64 5.52 -18.51 -5.13
N ARG A 65 4.99 -17.33 -5.48
CA ARG A 65 5.71 -16.23 -6.13
C ARG A 65 5.14 -14.86 -5.77
N GLY A 66 5.87 -13.82 -6.17
CA GLY A 66 5.41 -12.44 -6.09
C GLY A 66 5.83 -11.69 -4.82
N VAL A 67 5.29 -10.48 -4.69
CA VAL A 67 5.51 -9.56 -3.56
C VAL A 67 4.18 -9.26 -2.88
N ILE A 68 4.10 -9.47 -1.58
CA ILE A 68 2.92 -9.20 -0.76
C ILE A 68 3.36 -8.49 0.51
N GLY A 69 2.70 -7.40 0.88
CA GLY A 69 3.01 -6.66 2.11
C GLY A 69 4.46 -6.13 2.18
N GLY A 70 5.10 -5.91 1.03
CA GLY A 70 6.50 -5.47 0.95
C GLY A 70 7.54 -6.60 1.07
N MET A 71 7.11 -7.86 1.12
CA MET A 71 7.99 -9.01 1.19
C MET A 71 7.80 -9.93 -0.02
N THR A 72 8.88 -10.56 -0.49
CA THR A 72 8.76 -11.60 -1.51
C THR A 72 8.21 -12.88 -0.88
N ALA A 73 7.62 -13.74 -1.71
CA ALA A 73 7.19 -15.08 -1.32
C ALA A 73 8.28 -15.88 -0.56
N SER A 74 9.54 -15.79 -1.00
CA SER A 74 10.68 -16.43 -0.34
C SER A 74 10.99 -15.81 1.04
N SER A 75 10.89 -14.49 1.18
CA SER A 75 11.08 -13.82 2.47
C SER A 75 9.95 -14.14 3.44
N ILE A 76 8.69 -14.21 2.97
CA ILE A 76 7.54 -14.64 3.79
C ILE A 76 7.73 -16.08 4.27
N ARG A 77 8.21 -16.97 3.39
CA ARG A 77 8.59 -18.34 3.74
C ARG A 77 9.63 -18.38 4.86
N ALA A 78 10.74 -17.67 4.68
CA ALA A 78 11.79 -17.61 5.69
C ALA A 78 11.28 -17.04 7.02
N ALA A 79 10.47 -15.98 7.00
CA ALA A 79 9.88 -15.38 8.20
C ALA A 79 9.04 -16.38 9.00
N LYS A 80 8.22 -17.20 8.32
CA LYS A 80 7.41 -18.24 8.96
C LYS A 80 8.24 -19.37 9.56
N GLU A 81 9.31 -19.78 8.87
CA GLU A 81 10.21 -20.80 9.41
C GLU A 81 10.91 -20.32 10.68
N TRP A 82 11.31 -19.05 10.72
CA TRP A 82 11.87 -18.41 11.91
C TRP A 82 10.84 -18.29 13.03
N ASP A 83 9.62 -17.85 12.74
CA ASP A 83 8.53 -17.77 13.73
C ASP A 83 8.21 -19.15 14.36
N ALA A 84 8.21 -20.22 13.54
CA ALA A 84 8.02 -21.58 14.04
C ALA A 84 9.18 -22.05 14.92
N TYR A 85 10.41 -21.68 14.59
CA TYR A 85 11.59 -21.96 15.42
C TYR A 85 11.55 -21.21 16.75
N ASP A 86 11.24 -19.91 16.72
CA ASP A 86 11.15 -19.05 17.90
C ASP A 86 10.04 -19.52 18.86
N LYS A 87 8.96 -20.11 18.33
CA LYS A 87 7.87 -20.73 19.11
C LYS A 87 8.17 -22.15 19.59
N GLY A 88 9.35 -22.70 19.31
CA GLY A 88 9.74 -24.07 19.69
C GLY A 88 9.01 -25.17 18.91
N LEU A 89 8.29 -24.84 17.84
CA LEU A 89 7.62 -25.82 16.96
C LEU A 89 8.60 -26.52 16.02
N ARG A 90 9.84 -26.01 15.94
CA ARG A 90 10.94 -26.58 15.18
C ARG A 90 12.17 -26.72 16.08
N SER A 91 12.84 -27.86 16.00
CA SER A 91 14.01 -28.18 16.82
C SER A 91 15.31 -27.52 16.34
N ASN A 92 15.45 -27.30 15.03
CA ASN A 92 16.64 -26.75 14.42
C ASN A 92 16.37 -25.39 13.76
N PRO A 93 17.32 -24.43 13.83
CA PRO A 93 17.16 -23.12 13.20
C PRO A 93 17.03 -23.25 11.67
N PRO A 94 16.29 -22.35 11.01
CA PRO A 94 16.21 -22.31 9.55
C PRO A 94 17.58 -22.09 8.91
N LYS A 95 17.77 -22.64 7.69
CA LYS A 95 19.03 -22.49 6.93
C LYS A 95 19.22 -21.08 6.35
N HIS A 96 18.12 -20.37 6.12
CA HIS A 96 18.13 -19.03 5.55
C HIS A 96 18.23 -17.98 6.66
N SER A 97 18.92 -16.87 6.38
CA SER A 97 18.97 -15.74 7.29
C SER A 97 17.57 -15.21 7.59
N ARG A 98 17.40 -14.68 8.80
CA ARG A 98 16.14 -14.02 9.19
C ARG A 98 15.90 -12.83 8.26
N PRO A 99 14.74 -12.74 7.58
CA PRO A 99 14.45 -11.61 6.73
C PRO A 99 14.21 -10.36 7.58
N GLU A 100 14.60 -9.21 7.05
CA GLU A 100 14.20 -7.93 7.59
C GLU A 100 12.69 -7.75 7.38
N MET A 101 11.97 -7.54 8.48
CA MET A 101 10.53 -7.27 8.44
C MET A 101 10.32 -5.78 8.22
N PRO A 102 9.41 -5.36 7.32
CA PRO A 102 9.04 -3.96 7.18
C PRO A 102 8.59 -3.38 8.53
N ASN A 103 9.08 -2.19 8.88
CA ASN A 103 8.71 -1.54 10.14
C ASN A 103 7.22 -1.12 10.10
N TYR A 104 6.41 -1.70 10.99
CA TYR A 104 4.94 -1.64 10.95
C TYR A 104 4.34 -0.33 11.46
N TYR A 105 5.11 0.49 12.19
CA TYR A 105 4.56 1.52 13.08
C TYR A 105 4.86 2.96 12.69
N GLU A 106 5.67 3.19 11.67
CA GLU A 106 5.87 4.54 11.13
C GLU A 106 5.21 4.61 9.75
N PRO A 107 4.05 5.27 9.64
CA PRO A 107 3.55 5.67 8.34
C PRO A 107 4.66 6.49 7.67
N SER A 108 5.09 6.06 6.49
CA SER A 108 5.91 6.92 5.65
C SER A 108 5.17 8.26 5.37
N PRO A 109 5.87 9.38 5.16
CA PRO A 109 5.23 10.63 4.74
C PRO A 109 4.34 10.47 3.50
N ALA A 110 4.67 9.53 2.61
CA ALA A 110 3.86 9.20 1.46
C ALA A 110 2.56 8.45 1.81
N SER A 111 2.57 7.59 2.83
CA SER A 111 1.35 6.92 3.31
C SER A 111 0.42 7.88 4.06
N GLU A 112 0.98 8.87 4.77
CA GLU A 112 0.17 9.94 5.39
C GLU A 112 -0.51 10.78 4.33
N HIS A 113 0.23 11.22 3.31
CA HIS A 113 -0.32 11.98 2.19
C HIS A 113 -1.36 11.18 1.40
N ALA A 114 -1.13 9.88 1.15
CA ALA A 114 -2.11 9.04 0.49
C ALA A 114 -3.37 8.81 1.34
N ALA A 115 -3.24 8.73 2.67
CA ALA A 115 -4.39 8.67 3.57
C ALA A 115 -5.20 9.98 3.57
N GLU A 116 -4.51 11.13 3.55
CA GLU A 116 -5.13 12.45 3.40
C GLU A 116 -5.90 12.55 2.08
N LEU A 117 -5.29 12.12 0.96
CA LEU A 117 -5.95 12.14 -0.35
C LEU A 117 -7.20 11.25 -0.42
N ARG A 118 -7.19 10.07 0.23
CA ARG A 118 -8.39 9.21 0.30
C ARG A 118 -9.50 9.83 1.14
N ALA A 119 -9.14 10.37 2.30
CA ALA A 119 -10.10 11.07 3.15
C ALA A 119 -10.75 12.25 2.41
N ILE A 120 -10.01 12.93 1.52
CA ILE A 120 -10.53 13.98 0.65
C ILE A 120 -11.39 13.42 -0.50
N ALA A 121 -11.06 12.24 -1.03
CA ALA A 121 -11.82 11.61 -2.12
C ALA A 121 -13.22 11.16 -1.70
N ASP A 122 -13.41 10.79 -0.43
CA ASP A 122 -14.72 10.38 0.11
C ASP A 122 -15.66 11.57 0.40
N LEU A 123 -15.15 12.81 0.36
CA LEU A 123 -15.94 14.02 0.56
C LEU A 123 -16.69 14.40 -0.73
N SER A 124 -17.91 14.93 -0.56
CA SER A 124 -18.65 15.56 -1.66
C SER A 124 -17.86 16.73 -2.27
N PHE A 125 -18.20 17.12 -3.50
CA PHE A 125 -17.57 18.26 -4.17
C PHE A 125 -17.62 19.52 -3.30
N GLU A 126 -18.78 19.80 -2.71
CA GLU A 126 -19.02 20.94 -1.83
C GLU A 126 -18.13 20.90 -0.58
N GLU A 127 -17.98 19.73 0.04
CA GLU A 127 -17.14 19.54 1.22
C GLU A 127 -15.65 19.71 0.91
N ARG A 128 -15.19 19.22 -0.25
CA ARG A 128 -13.81 19.38 -0.73
C ARG A 128 -13.49 20.85 -0.99
N VAL A 129 -14.40 21.57 -1.65
CA VAL A 129 -14.27 23.01 -1.89
C VAL A 129 -14.29 23.79 -0.58
N TYR A 130 -15.18 23.44 0.36
CA TYR A 130 -15.21 24.06 1.69
C TYR A 130 -13.90 23.84 2.46
N GLY A 131 -13.27 22.67 2.33
CA GLY A 131 -11.94 22.39 2.88
C GLY A 131 -10.87 23.39 2.41
N ILE A 132 -10.87 23.75 1.12
CA ILE A 132 -9.95 24.76 0.58
C ILE A 132 -10.17 26.13 1.24
N PHE A 133 -11.42 26.55 1.46
CA PHE A 133 -11.71 27.81 2.15
C PHE A 133 -11.18 27.82 3.59
N LEU A 134 -11.29 26.70 4.32
CA LEU A 134 -10.70 26.57 5.64
C LEU A 134 -9.16 26.66 5.60
N ASP A 135 -8.54 26.05 4.60
CA ASP A 135 -7.09 26.07 4.41
C ASP A 135 -6.56 27.46 4.02
N VAL A 136 -7.31 28.22 3.21
CA VAL A 136 -7.04 29.65 2.96
C VAL A 136 -7.09 30.44 4.26
N LYS A 137 -8.12 30.24 5.10
CA LYS A 137 -8.25 30.91 6.39
C LYS A 137 -7.11 30.57 7.36
N LYS A 138 -6.53 29.38 7.25
CA LYS A 138 -5.37 28.92 8.02
C LYS A 138 -4.02 29.36 7.43
N GLY A 139 -4.01 30.04 6.28
CA GLY A 139 -2.79 30.51 5.63
C GLY A 139 -1.98 29.41 4.94
N LYS A 140 -2.61 28.28 4.55
CA LYS A 140 -1.93 27.17 3.84
C LYS A 140 -1.45 27.58 2.44
N TYR A 141 -2.13 28.53 1.81
CA TYR A 141 -1.80 29.02 0.46
C TYR A 141 -1.05 30.35 0.53
N GLN A 142 -0.01 30.49 -0.30
CA GLN A 142 0.76 31.75 -0.40
C GLN A 142 -0.01 32.82 -1.18
N THR A 143 -0.90 32.40 -2.09
CA THR A 143 -1.75 33.31 -2.87
C THR A 143 -3.13 32.69 -3.10
N LEU A 144 -4.15 33.55 -3.30
CA LEU A 144 -5.50 33.09 -3.63
C LEU A 144 -5.56 32.32 -4.97
N ASN A 145 -4.66 32.62 -5.91
CA ASN A 145 -4.59 31.91 -7.19
C ASN A 145 -4.25 30.42 -7.03
N GLN A 146 -3.45 30.06 -6.02
CA GLN A 146 -3.15 28.66 -5.71
C GLN A 146 -4.40 27.92 -5.22
N ALA A 147 -5.19 28.55 -4.34
CA ALA A 147 -6.45 27.99 -3.86
C ALA A 147 -7.48 27.83 -5.00
N ILE A 148 -7.57 28.81 -5.90
CA ILE A 148 -8.43 28.72 -7.10
C ILE A 148 -7.99 27.58 -8.02
N GLY A 149 -6.68 27.39 -8.20
CA GLY A 149 -6.13 26.27 -8.97
C GLY A 149 -6.53 24.90 -8.41
N GLU A 150 -6.53 24.75 -7.08
CA GLU A 150 -6.98 23.50 -6.46
C GLU A 150 -8.49 23.28 -6.57
N ILE A 151 -9.31 24.33 -6.49
CA ILE A 151 -10.76 24.22 -6.75
C ILE A 151 -11.00 23.76 -8.20
N ALA A 152 -10.25 24.30 -9.17
CA ALA A 152 -10.35 23.90 -10.57
C ALA A 152 -9.96 22.44 -10.79
N LEU A 153 -8.95 21.95 -10.06
CA LEU A 153 -8.53 20.55 -10.09
C LEU A 153 -9.59 19.62 -9.47
N ILE A 154 -10.20 20.00 -8.34
CA ILE A 154 -11.31 19.24 -7.74
C ILE A 154 -12.48 19.16 -8.73
N HIS A 155 -12.80 20.26 -9.40
CA HIS A 155 -13.85 20.30 -10.41
C HIS A 155 -13.57 19.37 -11.60
N SER A 156 -12.34 19.37 -12.13
CA SER A 156 -11.98 18.48 -13.25
C SER A 156 -12.11 17.00 -12.86
N GLN A 157 -11.65 16.64 -11.65
CA GLN A 157 -11.76 15.27 -11.13
C GLN A 157 -13.21 14.84 -10.93
N ALA A 158 -14.08 15.74 -10.44
CA ALA A 158 -15.51 15.43 -10.29
C ALA A 158 -16.21 15.22 -11.65
N MET A 159 -15.76 15.91 -12.71
CA MET A 159 -16.30 15.75 -14.07
C MET A 159 -15.83 14.47 -14.77
N GLU A 160 -14.59 14.04 -14.55
CA GLU A 160 -14.09 12.77 -15.10
C GLU A 160 -14.83 11.55 -14.54
N VAL A 161 -15.25 11.58 -13.27
CA VAL A 161 -16.02 10.49 -12.63
C VAL A 161 -17.44 10.37 -13.21
N ASN A 162 -18.04 11.46 -13.69
CA ASN A 162 -19.39 11.44 -14.29
C ASN A 162 -19.40 10.98 -15.76
N HIS A 163 -18.23 10.75 -16.36
CA HIS A 163 -18.07 10.34 -17.75
C HIS A 163 -17.47 8.93 -17.93
N ALA A 164 -17.27 8.19 -16.84
CA ALA A 164 -16.84 6.78 -16.81
C ALA A 164 -18.00 5.86 -16.44
#